data_AF-A0A3C1SKF3-F1
#
_entry.id   AF-A0A3C1SKF3-F1
#
_cell.length_a   1.000
_cell.length_b   1.000
_cell.length_c   1.000
_cell.angle_alpha   90.00
_cell.angle_beta   90.00
_cell.angle_gamma   90.00
#
_symmetry.space_group_name_H-M   'P 1'
#
loop_
_entity.id
_entity.type
_entity.pdbx_description
1 polymer ?
#
loop_
_entity_poly.entity_id
_entity_poly.type
_entity_poly.pdbx_seq_one_letter_code
_entity_poly.pdbx_strand_id
1 'polypeptide(L)'
;MKYSKLILAFCFLFGSISLCFAQEHSVSELLEGYLANDLSVKQLVSAAQKQTLNEELTNLNRGIDLSLSTGTVTIKTVNDKTSVSFKPNAELTVPQAANLRLSAGTTFSFDETDSSVSNTSLSVQVDIISSSTTTRKLSLLNAQRQTLEAERKLSDGLLSAEKQFYSELKALYSSASSYVSAKKSLYEDKISFDQIIAQGYAETSSKYRTAYLKYITSQHSVENAEREFERKVAVFASKCGVEYTDAFQFLPSLIPQVQPVDVLSFEKTSYSELEKALWTQYYNQVSRDGDSPVTLTAGAGFTFADALTKYNTLDASARFAWEDIVSFTGGLSIPLTTENKSPLVSLSLTLNPFGIQKSAIENQITQISLQQELYDIEAAERKYETAVVNAQTELSDILWSMQVNEESYQLYKTLAQDTETWFKQGIVSESELQSALTNCENYRLKCLMSQIDIIIYNNETQLLFCRDGE
;
A
#
# COMPACT_ATOMS: atom_id res chain seq x y z
N MET A 1 -14.20 7.94 -10.38
CA MET A 1 -15.15 8.36 -9.31
C MET A 1 -16.46 7.55 -9.19
N LYS A 2 -16.91 6.75 -10.18
CA LYS A 2 -18.13 5.90 -10.03
C LYS A 2 -17.89 4.45 -9.61
N TYR A 3 -16.66 3.93 -9.67
CA TYR A 3 -16.35 2.52 -9.36
C TYR A 3 -15.77 2.27 -7.96
N SER A 4 -15.16 3.29 -7.33
CA SER A 4 -14.66 3.23 -5.94
C SER A 4 -15.76 2.98 -4.88
N LYS A 5 -17.02 3.32 -5.19
CA LYS A 5 -18.18 3.04 -4.32
C LYS A 5 -18.68 1.59 -4.40
N LEU A 6 -18.33 0.83 -5.43
CA LEU A 6 -18.81 -0.54 -5.61
C LEU A 6 -17.98 -1.54 -4.79
N ILE A 7 -16.67 -1.34 -4.73
CA ILE A 7 -15.74 -2.20 -3.98
C ILE A 7 -15.89 -1.98 -2.46
N LEU A 8 -16.17 -0.75 -2.03
CA LEU A 8 -16.45 -0.44 -0.62
C LEU A 8 -17.79 -0.99 -0.11
N ALA A 9 -18.74 -1.24 -1.01
CA ALA A 9 -20.06 -1.78 -0.66
C ALA A 9 -20.06 -3.30 -0.46
N PHE A 10 -19.07 -4.01 -1.03
CA PHE A 10 -18.98 -5.47 -0.91
C PHE A 10 -18.51 -5.90 0.49
N CYS A 11 -17.69 -5.08 1.16
CA CYS A 11 -17.16 -5.38 2.50
C CYS A 11 -18.12 -5.07 3.67
N PHE A 12 -19.28 -4.42 3.43
CA PHE A 12 -20.16 -3.92 4.51
C PHE A 12 -21.48 -4.67 4.69
N LEU A 13 -21.77 -5.73 3.92
CA LEU A 13 -23.13 -6.29 3.83
C LEU A 13 -23.36 -7.71 4.37
N PHE A 14 -22.37 -8.38 4.96
CA PHE A 14 -22.60 -9.73 5.53
C PHE A 14 -22.52 -9.75 7.05
N GLY A 15 -23.53 -9.11 7.66
CA GLY A 15 -23.93 -9.39 9.02
C GLY A 15 -24.92 -10.54 9.07
N SER A 16 -24.48 -11.63 9.70
CA SER A 16 -25.25 -12.69 10.36
C SER A 16 -26.22 -13.52 9.53
N ILE A 17 -25.97 -14.84 9.48
CA ILE A 17 -26.81 -15.90 10.08
C ILE A 17 -25.96 -17.18 10.19
N SER A 18 -25.64 -17.57 11.44
CA SER A 18 -25.17 -18.92 11.76
C SER A 18 -26.34 -19.89 11.62
N LEU A 19 -26.19 -20.89 10.77
CA LEU A 19 -26.96 -22.13 10.85
C LEU A 19 -25.97 -23.28 10.90
N CYS A 20 -25.91 -23.93 12.07
CA CYS A 20 -25.21 -25.18 12.29
C CYS A 20 -25.76 -26.26 11.36
N PHE A 21 -24.92 -26.69 10.42
CA PHE A 21 -24.83 -28.07 9.97
C PHE A 21 -23.34 -28.42 9.89
N ALA A 22 -22.98 -29.69 10.16
CA ALA A 22 -21.64 -30.18 9.86
C ALA A 22 -21.45 -30.09 8.35
N GLN A 23 -20.83 -29.00 7.89
CA GLN A 23 -20.78 -28.61 6.50
C GLN A 23 -19.31 -28.54 6.12
N GLU A 24 -18.96 -29.26 5.06
CA GLU A 24 -17.67 -29.10 4.40
C GLU A 24 -17.56 -27.63 3.98
N HIS A 25 -16.63 -26.88 4.58
CA HIS A 25 -16.47 -25.47 4.28
C HIS A 25 -15.93 -25.32 2.85
N SER A 26 -16.58 -24.48 2.04
CA SER A 26 -16.05 -24.17 0.72
C SER A 26 -14.79 -23.30 0.85
N VAL A 27 -13.86 -23.45 -0.10
CA VAL A 27 -12.63 -22.63 -0.12
C VAL A 27 -12.96 -21.13 -0.15
N SER A 28 -14.03 -20.74 -0.85
CA SER A 28 -14.49 -19.35 -0.92
C SER A 28 -14.95 -18.81 0.44
N GLU A 29 -15.72 -19.58 1.20
CA GLU A 29 -16.17 -19.15 2.54
C GLU A 29 -14.99 -18.96 3.50
N LEU A 30 -14.01 -19.88 3.45
CA LEU A 30 -12.81 -19.79 4.28
C LEU A 30 -11.95 -18.58 3.90
N LEU A 31 -11.79 -18.31 2.60
CA LEU A 31 -11.03 -17.16 2.11
C LEU A 31 -11.72 -15.84 2.49
N GLU A 32 -13.04 -15.73 2.31
CA GLU A 32 -13.80 -14.54 2.69
C GLU A 32 -13.68 -14.25 4.19
N GLY A 33 -13.82 -15.28 5.03
CA GLY A 33 -13.62 -15.17 6.47
C GLY A 33 -12.20 -14.76 6.85
N TYR A 34 -11.19 -15.32 6.18
CA TYR A 34 -9.78 -14.98 6.38
C TYR A 34 -9.51 -13.50 6.07
N LEU A 35 -9.95 -13.03 4.89
CA LEU A 35 -9.77 -11.63 4.46
C LEU A 35 -10.55 -10.66 5.36
N ALA A 36 -11.76 -11.02 5.80
CA ALA A 36 -12.56 -10.19 6.69
C ALA A 36 -11.93 -10.02 8.09
N ASN A 37 -11.14 -10.99 8.55
CA ASN A 37 -10.47 -10.95 9.84
C ASN A 37 -9.05 -10.40 9.78
N ASP A 38 -8.47 -10.27 8.59
CA ASP A 38 -7.10 -9.75 8.42
C ASP A 38 -6.98 -8.27 8.83
N LEU A 39 -6.14 -8.02 9.84
CA LEU A 39 -5.89 -6.68 10.37
C LEU A 39 -5.05 -5.82 9.40
N SER A 40 -4.16 -6.43 8.64
CA SER A 40 -3.29 -5.78 7.67
C SER A 40 -4.13 -5.20 6.53
N VAL A 41 -5.09 -5.98 6.00
CA VAL A 41 -6.04 -5.52 4.99
C VAL A 41 -6.86 -4.34 5.52
N LYS A 42 -7.38 -4.42 6.75
CA LYS A 42 -8.13 -3.31 7.38
C LYS A 42 -7.30 -2.03 7.52
N GLN A 43 -6.02 -2.16 7.85
CA GLN A 43 -5.09 -1.03 7.91
C GLN A 43 -4.86 -0.42 6.53
N LEU A 44 -4.71 -1.25 5.49
CA LEU A 44 -4.55 -0.79 4.11
C LEU A 44 -5.79 -0.05 3.59
N VAL A 45 -7.00 -0.54 3.88
CA VAL A 45 -8.26 0.16 3.55
C VAL A 45 -8.28 1.54 4.20
N SER A 46 -7.93 1.63 5.48
CA SER A 46 -7.89 2.90 6.21
C SER A 46 -6.82 3.85 5.66
N ALA A 47 -5.66 3.31 5.26
CA ALA A 47 -4.58 4.06 4.65
C ALA A 47 -4.97 4.63 3.27
N ALA A 48 -5.66 3.85 2.44
CA ALA A 48 -6.20 4.32 1.16
C ALA A 48 -7.20 5.46 1.36
N GLN A 49 -8.16 5.30 2.29
CA GLN A 49 -9.12 6.36 2.63
C GLN A 49 -8.43 7.65 3.09
N LYS A 50 -7.39 7.54 3.93
CA LYS A 50 -6.60 8.68 4.37
C LYS A 50 -5.95 9.42 3.19
N GLN A 51 -5.42 8.69 2.20
CA GLN A 51 -4.80 9.34 1.04
C GLN A 51 -5.81 10.00 0.11
N THR A 52 -6.99 9.40 -0.10
CA THR A 52 -8.08 10.06 -0.83
C THR A 52 -8.45 11.40 -0.18
N LEU A 53 -8.55 11.45 1.15
CA LEU A 53 -8.83 12.69 1.89
C LEU A 53 -7.68 13.71 1.77
N ASN A 54 -6.41 13.26 1.75
CA ASN A 54 -5.26 14.13 1.55
C ASN A 54 -5.23 14.75 0.14
N GLU A 55 -5.63 13.98 -0.88
CA GLU A 55 -5.79 14.49 -2.24
C GLU A 55 -6.90 15.55 -2.32
N GLU A 56 -8.05 15.29 -1.68
CA GLU A 56 -9.13 16.27 -1.58
C GLU A 56 -8.66 17.55 -0.86
N LEU A 57 -7.92 17.42 0.24
CA LEU A 57 -7.31 18.55 0.95
C LEU A 57 -6.34 19.33 0.04
N THR A 58 -5.55 18.63 -0.77
CA THR A 58 -4.61 19.25 -1.72
C THR A 58 -5.37 20.03 -2.81
N ASN A 59 -6.51 19.51 -3.27
CA ASN A 59 -7.38 20.22 -4.20
C ASN A 59 -8.02 21.45 -3.56
N LEU A 60 -8.47 21.36 -2.31
CA LEU A 60 -8.99 22.51 -1.56
C LEU A 60 -7.94 23.61 -1.39
N ASN A 61 -6.71 23.26 -1.02
CA ASN A 61 -5.60 24.22 -0.86
C ASN A 61 -5.17 24.90 -2.18
N ARG A 62 -5.55 24.33 -3.33
CA ARG A 62 -5.33 24.94 -4.65
C ARG A 62 -6.52 25.78 -5.12
N GLY A 63 -7.61 25.78 -4.35
CA GLY A 63 -8.79 26.61 -4.55
C GLY A 63 -8.58 28.05 -4.06
N ILE A 64 -9.68 28.76 -3.87
CA ILE A 64 -9.67 30.11 -3.32
C ILE A 64 -9.52 30.02 -1.80
N ASP A 65 -8.55 30.74 -1.24
CA ASP A 65 -8.35 30.84 0.20
C ASP A 65 -8.78 32.22 0.70
N LEU A 66 -9.62 32.25 1.75
CA LEU A 66 -10.09 33.48 2.40
C LEU A 66 -9.71 33.43 3.88
N SER A 67 -8.78 34.29 4.27
CA SER A 67 -8.36 34.48 5.64
C SER A 67 -8.97 35.76 6.21
N LEU A 68 -9.57 35.67 7.39
CA LEU A 68 -10.10 36.80 8.14
C LEU A 68 -9.45 36.81 9.52
N SER A 69 -8.81 37.92 9.87
CA SER A 69 -8.22 38.12 11.20
C SER A 69 -8.74 39.40 11.83
N THR A 70 -8.97 39.36 13.13
CA THR A 70 -9.21 40.58 13.92
C THR A 70 -7.91 41.31 14.27
N GLY A 71 -6.76 40.69 13.99
CA GLY A 71 -5.43 41.18 14.33
C GLY A 71 -5.15 41.23 15.84
N THR A 72 -4.04 41.88 16.19
CA THR A 72 -3.64 42.07 17.59
C THR A 72 -4.38 43.26 18.20
N VAL A 73 -5.08 43.02 19.31
CA VAL A 73 -5.63 44.09 20.16
C VAL A 73 -4.53 44.60 21.09
N THR A 74 -4.17 45.87 20.95
CA THR A 74 -3.21 46.55 21.83
C THR A 74 -3.97 47.50 22.75
N ILE A 75 -3.89 47.26 24.06
CA ILE A 75 -4.42 48.14 25.09
C ILE A 75 -3.25 48.91 25.69
N LYS A 76 -3.28 50.24 25.63
CA LYS A 76 -2.29 51.12 26.25
C LYS A 76 -2.97 51.91 27.35
N THR A 77 -2.35 51.96 28.53
CA THR A 77 -2.82 52.84 29.62
C THR A 77 -1.70 53.80 29.98
N VAL A 78 -1.94 55.10 29.86
CA VAL A 78 -0.96 56.16 30.15
C VAL A 78 -1.67 57.27 30.92
N ASN A 79 -1.20 57.59 32.13
CA ASN A 79 -1.75 58.65 33.00
C ASN A 79 -3.28 58.57 33.17
N ASP A 80 -3.79 57.43 33.65
CA ASP A 80 -5.22 57.12 33.85
C ASP A 80 -6.10 57.17 32.58
N LYS A 81 -5.50 57.32 31.39
CA LYS A 81 -6.20 57.22 30.11
C LYS A 81 -5.95 55.87 29.47
N THR A 82 -7.02 55.17 29.11
CA THR A 82 -6.95 53.91 28.37
C THR A 82 -7.19 54.14 26.89
N SER A 83 -6.31 53.58 26.06
CA SER A 83 -6.46 53.49 24.61
C SER A 83 -6.48 52.04 24.16
N VAL A 84 -7.34 51.73 23.18
CA VAL A 84 -7.49 50.39 22.61
C VAL A 84 -7.32 50.49 21.11
N SER A 85 -6.40 49.74 20.52
CA SER A 85 -6.26 49.64 19.06
C SER A 85 -6.32 48.20 18.59
N PHE A 86 -6.95 47.94 17.45
CA PHE A 86 -6.96 46.63 16.81
C PHE A 86 -6.85 46.75 15.29
N LYS A 87 -6.29 45.71 14.66
CA LYS A 87 -5.91 45.74 13.23
C LYS A 87 -6.53 44.58 12.47
N PRO A 88 -7.83 44.63 12.14
CA PRO A 88 -8.43 43.55 11.39
C PRO A 88 -7.86 43.51 9.97
N ASN A 89 -7.72 42.31 9.43
CA ASN A 89 -7.32 42.06 8.06
C ASN A 89 -8.21 40.99 7.41
N ALA A 90 -8.35 41.09 6.11
CA ALA A 90 -8.95 40.11 5.25
C ALA A 90 -8.00 39.87 4.08
N GLU A 91 -7.69 38.62 3.77
CA GLU A 91 -6.83 38.25 2.65
C GLU A 91 -7.53 37.18 1.81
N LEU A 92 -7.67 37.43 0.52
CA LEU A 92 -8.15 36.50 -0.48
C LEU A 92 -6.99 36.10 -1.38
N THR A 93 -6.64 34.82 -1.39
CA THR A 93 -5.63 34.28 -2.31
C THR A 93 -6.31 33.41 -3.38
N VAL A 94 -5.96 33.64 -4.64
CA VAL A 94 -6.39 32.84 -5.79
C VAL A 94 -5.13 32.25 -6.46
N PRO A 95 -4.64 31.08 -5.98
CA PRO A 95 -3.41 30.47 -6.46
C PRO A 95 -3.42 30.20 -7.97
N GLN A 96 -4.59 29.89 -8.56
CA GLN A 96 -4.72 29.61 -9.99
C GLN A 96 -4.60 30.87 -10.88
N ALA A 97 -4.83 32.06 -10.33
CA ALA A 97 -4.74 33.33 -11.05
C ALA A 97 -3.37 33.98 -10.81
N ALA A 98 -2.29 33.25 -11.12
CA ALA A 98 -0.92 33.71 -10.94
C ALA A 98 -0.62 34.16 -9.48
N ASN A 99 -1.10 33.40 -8.50
CA ASN A 99 -1.07 33.76 -7.08
C ASN A 99 -1.62 35.15 -6.78
N LEU A 100 -2.72 35.53 -7.44
CA LEU A 100 -3.43 36.76 -7.12
C LEU A 100 -3.75 36.78 -5.62
N ARG A 101 -3.23 37.78 -4.91
CA ARG A 101 -3.55 38.07 -3.51
C ARG A 101 -4.25 39.41 -3.45
N LEU A 102 -5.44 39.44 -2.87
CA LEU A 102 -6.15 40.65 -2.52
C LEU A 102 -6.11 40.76 -1.00
N SER A 103 -5.58 41.85 -0.46
CA SER A 103 -5.55 42.06 0.98
C SER A 103 -6.25 43.36 1.31
N ALA A 104 -7.10 43.33 2.33
CA ALA A 104 -7.73 44.50 2.92
C ALA A 104 -7.39 44.53 4.40
N GLY A 105 -6.91 45.67 4.90
CA GLY A 105 -6.60 45.85 6.31
C GLY A 105 -7.07 47.20 6.80
N THR A 106 -7.31 47.35 8.10
CA THR A 106 -7.57 48.66 8.69
C THR A 106 -7.04 48.70 10.12
N THR A 107 -6.86 49.89 10.68
CA THR A 107 -6.50 50.09 12.09
C THR A 107 -7.58 50.94 12.75
N PHE A 108 -8.26 50.36 13.74
CA PHE A 108 -9.15 51.08 14.63
C PHE A 108 -8.40 51.43 15.91
N SER A 109 -8.49 52.68 16.35
CA SER A 109 -7.97 53.13 17.64
C SER A 109 -9.04 53.92 18.39
N PHE A 110 -9.30 53.57 19.64
CA PHE A 110 -10.25 54.19 20.54
C PHE A 110 -9.48 54.79 21.71
N ASP A 111 -9.61 56.09 21.91
CA ASP A 111 -9.21 56.81 23.12
C ASP A 111 -10.49 57.28 23.85
N GLU A 112 -10.38 57.69 25.12
CA GLU A 112 -11.54 58.08 25.96
C GLU A 112 -12.47 59.16 25.34
N THR A 113 -11.97 59.98 24.43
CA THR A 113 -12.70 61.10 23.81
C THR A 113 -12.97 60.94 22.32
N ASP A 114 -12.26 60.05 21.61
CA ASP A 114 -12.34 59.96 20.16
C ASP A 114 -12.05 58.55 19.63
N SER A 115 -12.72 58.21 18.53
CA SER A 115 -12.44 57.01 17.73
C SER A 115 -11.77 57.42 16.42
N SER A 116 -10.65 56.78 16.08
CA SER A 116 -9.96 57.01 14.82
C SER A 116 -9.83 55.72 14.00
N VAL A 117 -10.03 55.87 12.70
CA VAL A 117 -9.77 54.82 11.70
C VAL A 117 -8.60 55.31 10.85
N SER A 118 -7.57 54.50 10.73
CA SER A 118 -6.35 54.82 9.98
C SER A 118 -5.79 53.59 9.30
N ASN A 119 -4.90 53.78 8.32
CA ASN A 119 -4.27 52.68 7.59
C ASN A 119 -5.27 51.69 6.99
N THR A 120 -6.39 52.18 6.45
CA THR A 120 -7.28 51.28 5.71
C THR A 120 -6.63 51.02 4.36
N SER A 121 -6.03 49.84 4.17
CA SER A 121 -5.31 49.50 2.95
C SER A 121 -6.08 48.45 2.15
N LEU A 122 -6.07 48.61 0.82
CA LEU A 122 -6.44 47.58 -0.14
C LEU A 122 -5.22 47.34 -1.03
N SER A 123 -4.76 46.11 -1.15
CA SER A 123 -3.64 45.75 -2.03
C SER A 123 -3.98 44.55 -2.90
N VAL A 124 -3.34 44.52 -4.06
CA VAL A 124 -3.37 43.45 -5.05
C VAL A 124 -1.94 43.07 -5.36
N GLN A 125 -1.61 41.79 -5.30
CA GLN A 125 -0.32 41.25 -5.69
C GLN A 125 -0.50 40.08 -6.66
N VAL A 126 0.37 40.00 -7.67
CA VAL A 126 0.39 38.92 -8.67
C VAL A 126 1.82 38.51 -8.98
N ASP A 127 2.03 37.23 -9.25
CA ASP A 127 3.29 36.72 -9.78
C ASP A 127 3.26 36.77 -11.31
N ILE A 128 4.16 37.55 -11.90
CA ILE A 128 4.32 37.65 -13.36
C ILE A 128 5.18 36.49 -13.87
N ILE A 129 6.27 36.18 -13.17
CA ILE A 129 7.14 35.03 -13.43
C ILE A 129 7.33 34.30 -12.11
N SER A 130 6.97 33.01 -12.05
CA SER A 130 7.22 32.17 -10.88
C SER A 130 7.16 30.68 -11.22
N SER A 131 7.81 29.86 -10.41
CA SER A 131 7.69 28.39 -10.43
C SER A 131 6.39 27.87 -9.78
N SER A 132 5.59 28.77 -9.18
CA SER A 132 4.46 28.41 -8.33
C SER A 132 3.39 27.56 -9.02
N THR A 133 3.13 27.81 -10.32
CA THR A 133 2.19 27.00 -11.11
C THR A 133 2.68 25.57 -11.26
N THR A 134 3.97 25.39 -11.53
CA THR A 134 4.60 24.07 -11.60
C THR A 134 4.60 23.40 -10.25
N THR A 135 5.00 24.10 -9.17
CA THR A 135 4.99 23.56 -7.81
C THR A 135 3.61 23.07 -7.39
N ARG A 136 2.55 23.82 -7.73
CA ARG A 136 1.16 23.38 -7.50
C ARG A 136 0.78 22.16 -8.33
N LYS A 137 1.19 22.11 -9.60
CA LYS A 137 0.94 20.97 -10.48
C LYS A 137 1.64 19.72 -9.93
N LEU A 138 2.89 19.83 -9.50
CA LEU A 138 3.66 18.76 -8.89
C LEU A 138 3.05 18.30 -7.56
N SER A 139 2.62 19.23 -6.71
CA SER A 139 1.92 18.90 -5.47
C SER A 139 0.64 18.10 -5.74
N LEU A 140 -0.15 18.47 -6.76
CA LEU A 140 -1.30 17.67 -7.18
C LEU A 140 -0.89 16.30 -7.71
N LEU A 141 0.08 16.24 -8.63
CA LEU A 141 0.54 14.98 -9.22
C LEU A 141 1.06 14.02 -8.15
N ASN A 142 1.79 14.54 -7.15
CA ASN A 142 2.28 13.76 -6.03
C ASN A 142 1.13 13.27 -5.13
N ALA A 143 0.13 14.12 -4.84
CA ALA A 143 -1.04 13.70 -4.07
C ALA A 143 -1.83 12.60 -4.80
N GLN A 144 -2.08 12.77 -6.11
CA GLN A 144 -2.72 11.76 -6.96
C GLN A 144 -1.92 10.46 -6.99
N ARG A 145 -0.58 10.56 -7.10
CA ARG A 145 0.30 9.39 -7.02
C ARG A 145 0.18 8.67 -5.68
N GLN A 146 0.16 9.41 -4.57
CA GLN A 146 0.03 8.81 -3.24
C GLN A 146 -1.31 8.10 -3.04
N THR A 147 -2.40 8.64 -3.59
CA THR A 147 -3.70 7.95 -3.64
C THR A 147 -3.58 6.66 -4.45
N LEU A 148 -3.05 6.73 -5.66
CA LEU A 148 -2.88 5.57 -6.54
C LEU A 148 -2.01 4.49 -5.89
N GLU A 149 -0.88 4.85 -5.29
CA GLU A 149 -0.02 3.90 -4.58
C GLU A 149 -0.69 3.27 -3.36
N ALA A 150 -1.59 4.00 -2.67
CA ALA A 150 -2.34 3.43 -1.56
C ALA A 150 -3.42 2.47 -2.04
N GLU A 151 -4.09 2.76 -3.17
CA GLU A 151 -5.02 1.84 -3.83
C GLU A 151 -4.30 0.57 -4.32
N ARG A 152 -3.13 0.72 -4.98
CA ARG A 152 -2.28 -0.41 -5.37
C ARG A 152 -1.87 -1.25 -4.17
N LYS A 153 -1.38 -0.63 -3.09
CA LYS A 153 -1.03 -1.36 -1.85
C LYS A 153 -2.21 -2.11 -1.25
N LEU A 154 -3.43 -1.58 -1.37
CA LEU A 154 -4.63 -2.29 -0.93
C LEU A 154 -4.89 -3.53 -1.82
N SER A 155 -4.87 -3.37 -3.14
CA SER A 155 -5.05 -4.48 -4.09
C SER A 155 -3.96 -5.55 -3.92
N ASP A 156 -2.70 -5.15 -3.79
CA ASP A 156 -1.57 -6.05 -3.56
C ASP A 156 -1.62 -6.68 -2.17
N GLY A 157 -2.14 -5.96 -1.17
CA GLY A 157 -2.37 -6.48 0.16
C GLY A 157 -3.43 -7.57 0.19
N LEU A 158 -4.51 -7.42 -0.59
CA LEU A 158 -5.54 -8.45 -0.75
C LEU A 158 -4.97 -9.70 -1.43
N LEU A 159 -4.24 -9.54 -2.54
CA LEU A 159 -3.57 -10.68 -3.18
C LEU A 159 -2.54 -11.36 -2.28
N SER A 160 -1.79 -10.57 -1.50
CA SER A 160 -0.80 -11.10 -0.56
C SER A 160 -1.46 -11.89 0.57
N ALA A 161 -2.60 -11.42 1.09
CA ALA A 161 -3.39 -12.13 2.08
C ALA A 161 -4.01 -13.41 1.50
N GLU A 162 -4.51 -13.37 0.26
CA GLU A 162 -5.00 -14.56 -0.46
C GLU A 162 -3.88 -15.58 -0.69
N LYS A 163 -2.71 -15.14 -1.16
CA LYS A 163 -1.52 -15.99 -1.28
C LYS A 163 -1.16 -16.63 0.07
N GLN A 164 -1.19 -15.87 1.17
CA GLN A 164 -0.90 -16.38 2.49
C GLN A 164 -1.93 -17.42 2.94
N PHE A 165 -3.22 -17.17 2.71
CA PHE A 165 -4.30 -18.13 2.94
C PHE A 165 -4.02 -19.46 2.23
N TYR A 166 -3.74 -19.41 0.92
CA TYR A 166 -3.45 -20.60 0.13
C TYR A 166 -2.15 -21.31 0.57
N SER A 167 -1.12 -20.55 0.96
CA SER A 167 0.12 -21.12 1.50
C SER A 167 -0.12 -21.86 2.82
N GLU A 168 -0.94 -21.29 3.72
CA GLU A 168 -1.34 -21.94 4.97
C GLU A 168 -2.21 -23.18 4.70
N LEU A 169 -3.14 -23.10 3.75
CA LEU A 169 -3.97 -24.24 3.33
C LEU A 169 -3.12 -25.38 2.73
N LYS A 170 -2.13 -25.06 1.88
CA LYS A 170 -1.14 -26.03 1.38
C LYS A 170 -0.37 -26.70 2.51
N ALA A 171 0.03 -25.93 3.52
CA ALA A 171 0.71 -26.47 4.70
C ALA A 171 -0.19 -27.40 5.53
N LEU A 172 -1.50 -27.17 5.58
CA LEU A 172 -2.47 -28.09 6.19
C LEU A 172 -2.54 -29.41 5.44
N TYR A 173 -2.67 -29.40 4.11
CA TYR A 173 -2.66 -30.63 3.30
C TYR A 173 -1.34 -31.41 3.44
N SER A 174 -0.21 -30.72 3.49
CA SER A 174 1.09 -31.36 3.77
C SER A 174 1.11 -32.02 5.15
N SER A 175 0.58 -31.34 6.18
CA SER A 175 0.48 -31.89 7.54
C SER A 175 -0.47 -33.09 7.62
N ALA A 176 -1.58 -33.05 6.88
CA ALA A 176 -2.52 -34.17 6.76
C ALA A 176 -1.83 -35.38 6.09
N SER A 177 -1.09 -35.17 5.01
CA SER A 177 -0.31 -36.23 4.33
C SER A 177 0.74 -36.86 5.26
N SER A 178 1.41 -36.05 6.09
CA SER A 178 2.34 -36.57 7.11
C SER A 178 1.65 -37.44 8.15
N TYR A 179 0.46 -37.04 8.63
CA TYR A 179 -0.31 -37.86 9.57
C TYR A 179 -0.80 -39.17 8.96
N VAL A 180 -1.33 -39.16 7.73
CA VAL A 180 -1.76 -40.38 7.03
C VAL A 180 -0.56 -41.32 6.82
N SER A 181 0.60 -40.77 6.47
CA SER A 181 1.83 -41.55 6.31
C SER A 181 2.34 -42.13 7.64
N ALA A 182 2.25 -41.38 8.75
CA ALA A 182 2.59 -41.87 10.08
C ALA A 182 1.67 -43.02 10.52
N LYS A 183 0.35 -42.91 10.23
CA LYS A 183 -0.62 -43.99 10.48
C LYS A 183 -0.23 -45.26 9.73
N LYS A 184 0.13 -45.15 8.45
CA LYS A 184 0.62 -46.29 7.67
C LYS A 184 1.84 -46.94 8.31
N SER A 185 2.86 -46.16 8.69
CA SER A 185 4.05 -46.72 9.35
C SER A 185 3.73 -47.41 10.68
N LEU A 186 2.80 -46.86 11.46
CA LEU A 186 2.31 -47.52 12.67
C LEU A 186 1.66 -48.88 12.36
N TYR A 187 0.83 -48.98 11.32
CA TYR A 187 0.24 -50.25 10.91
C TYR A 187 1.30 -51.27 10.48
N GLU A 188 2.26 -50.87 9.66
CA GLU A 188 3.37 -51.74 9.21
C GLU A 188 4.22 -52.25 10.39
N ASP A 189 4.54 -51.38 11.35
CA ASP A 189 5.32 -51.73 12.53
C ASP A 189 4.53 -52.58 13.52
N LYS A 190 3.21 -52.36 13.64
CA LYS A 190 2.32 -53.22 14.43
C LYS A 190 2.31 -54.64 13.88
N ILE A 191 2.11 -54.81 12.57
CA ILE A 191 2.11 -56.12 11.92
C ILE A 191 3.47 -56.80 12.09
N SER A 192 4.56 -56.05 11.92
CA SER A 192 5.92 -56.56 12.15
C SER A 192 6.14 -57.01 13.59
N PHE A 193 5.61 -56.27 14.57
CA PHE A 193 5.67 -56.63 15.98
C PHE A 193 4.83 -57.88 16.30
N ASP A 194 3.61 -57.95 15.77
CA ASP A 194 2.71 -59.11 15.93
C ASP A 194 3.34 -60.39 15.32
N GLN A 195 4.08 -60.27 14.22
CA GLN A 195 4.86 -61.39 13.66
C GLN A 195 5.97 -61.86 14.61
N ILE A 196 6.66 -60.96 15.31
CA ILE A 196 7.69 -61.33 16.31
C ILE A 196 7.05 -62.06 17.49
N ILE A 197 5.85 -61.64 17.93
CA ILE A 197 5.07 -62.34 18.95
C ILE A 197 4.71 -63.74 18.46
N ALA A 198 4.18 -63.86 17.24
CA ALA A 198 3.76 -65.14 16.66
C ALA A 198 4.93 -66.12 16.45
N GLN A 199 6.15 -65.62 16.22
CA GLN A 199 7.37 -66.43 16.13
C GLN A 199 7.84 -66.97 17.50
N GLY A 200 7.23 -66.56 18.62
CA GLY A 200 7.51 -67.09 19.96
C GLY A 200 8.73 -66.48 20.63
N TYR A 201 9.18 -65.29 20.22
CA TYR A 201 10.28 -64.60 20.90
C TYR A 201 9.88 -64.16 22.31
N ALA A 202 10.70 -64.50 23.31
CA ALA A 202 10.48 -64.07 24.69
C ALA A 202 10.56 -62.54 24.83
N GLU A 203 9.77 -61.97 25.75
CA GLU A 203 9.75 -60.52 26.04
C GLU A 203 11.10 -59.97 26.54
N THR A 204 11.93 -60.85 27.10
CA THR A 204 13.29 -60.51 27.54
C THR A 204 14.30 -60.46 26.40
N SER A 205 13.95 -60.97 25.21
CA SER A 205 14.84 -60.99 24.06
C SER A 205 15.05 -59.59 23.48
N SER A 206 16.25 -59.33 22.97
CA SER A 206 16.56 -58.07 22.28
C SER A 206 15.65 -57.87 21.05
N LYS A 207 15.34 -58.94 20.31
CA LYS A 207 14.46 -58.87 19.13
C LYS A 207 13.05 -58.41 19.47
N TYR A 208 12.46 -58.96 20.54
CA TYR A 208 11.14 -58.52 21.03
C TYR A 208 11.19 -57.05 21.46
N ARG A 209 12.14 -56.69 22.32
CA ARG A 209 12.24 -55.32 22.86
C ARG A 209 12.45 -54.28 21.78
N THR A 210 13.30 -54.55 20.79
CA THR A 210 13.53 -53.63 19.66
C THR A 210 12.28 -53.47 18.81
N ALA A 211 11.55 -54.56 18.51
CA ALA A 211 10.31 -54.50 17.75
C ALA A 211 9.20 -53.75 18.52
N TYR A 212 9.07 -54.00 19.81
CA TYR A 212 8.14 -53.28 20.69
C TYR A 212 8.46 -51.79 20.75
N LEU A 213 9.73 -51.41 20.94
CA LEU A 213 10.16 -50.02 20.93
C LEU A 213 9.86 -49.34 19.60
N LYS A 214 10.03 -50.05 18.47
CA LYS A 214 9.69 -49.53 17.14
C LYS A 214 8.18 -49.26 17.01
N TYR A 215 7.34 -50.21 17.39
CA TYR A 215 5.88 -50.05 17.42
C TYR A 215 5.44 -48.85 18.28
N ILE A 216 5.95 -48.74 19.52
CA ILE A 216 5.64 -47.62 20.43
C ILE A 216 6.15 -46.29 19.88
N THR A 217 7.32 -46.26 19.24
CA THR A 217 7.86 -45.05 18.60
C THR A 217 6.95 -44.58 17.47
N SER A 218 6.45 -45.50 16.64
CA SER A 218 5.50 -45.19 15.57
C SER A 218 4.15 -44.74 16.13
N GLN A 219 3.72 -45.26 17.28
CA GLN A 219 2.52 -44.78 17.96
C GLN A 219 2.67 -43.31 18.39
N HIS A 220 3.80 -42.96 19.03
CA HIS A 220 4.08 -41.57 19.37
C HIS A 220 4.24 -40.66 18.15
N SER A 221 4.75 -41.18 17.03
CA SER A 221 4.83 -40.44 15.76
C SER A 221 3.44 -40.04 15.25
N VAL A 222 2.47 -40.97 15.30
CA VAL A 222 1.06 -40.69 14.95
C VAL A 222 0.45 -39.66 15.90
N GLU A 223 0.60 -39.84 17.21
CA GLU A 223 0.07 -38.91 18.23
C GLU A 223 0.64 -37.48 18.04
N ASN A 224 1.93 -37.37 17.71
CA ASN A 224 2.56 -36.08 17.44
C ASN A 224 2.05 -35.44 16.15
N ALA A 225 1.94 -36.22 15.07
CA ALA A 225 1.44 -35.74 13.79
C ALA A 225 -0.04 -35.32 13.88
N GLU A 226 -0.85 -36.04 14.66
CA GLU A 226 -2.25 -35.70 14.94
C GLU A 226 -2.36 -34.35 15.62
N ARG A 227 -1.67 -34.19 16.76
CA ARG A 227 -1.69 -32.96 17.54
C ARG A 227 -1.17 -31.77 16.76
N GLU A 228 -0.14 -31.96 15.94
CA GLU A 228 0.37 -30.92 15.06
C GLU A 228 -0.66 -30.52 14.01
N PHE A 229 -1.31 -31.49 13.38
CA PHE A 229 -2.35 -31.24 12.38
C PHE A 229 -3.56 -30.52 13.00
N GLU A 230 -4.11 -31.03 14.10
CA GLU A 230 -5.21 -30.40 14.84
C GLU A 230 -4.88 -28.98 15.25
N ARG A 231 -3.67 -28.74 15.80
CA ARG A 231 -3.23 -27.40 16.20
C ARG A 231 -3.18 -26.44 15.00
N LYS A 232 -2.65 -26.89 13.85
CA LYS A 232 -2.59 -26.03 12.65
C LYS A 232 -4.00 -25.73 12.13
N VAL A 233 -4.91 -26.71 12.12
CA VAL A 233 -6.31 -26.50 11.75
C VAL A 233 -6.98 -25.51 12.71
N ALA A 234 -6.77 -25.63 14.02
CA ALA A 234 -7.33 -24.70 15.00
C ALA A 234 -6.91 -23.24 14.75
N VAL A 235 -5.61 -23.03 14.49
CA VAL A 235 -5.07 -21.70 14.19
C VAL A 235 -5.67 -21.16 12.90
N PHE A 236 -5.74 -21.99 11.85
CA PHE A 236 -6.28 -21.58 10.55
C PHE A 236 -7.78 -21.28 10.60
N ALA A 237 -8.57 -22.14 11.26
CA ALA A 237 -10.00 -21.94 11.47
C ALA A 237 -10.28 -20.64 12.25
N SER A 238 -9.48 -20.36 13.30
CA SER A 238 -9.55 -19.10 14.04
C SER A 238 -9.26 -17.87 13.17
N LYS A 239 -8.32 -17.95 12.23
CA LYS A 239 -8.07 -16.86 11.27
C LYS A 239 -9.22 -16.68 10.29
N CYS A 240 -9.82 -17.78 9.85
CA CYS A 240 -11.01 -17.75 8.99
C CYS A 240 -12.29 -17.33 9.74
N GLY A 241 -12.26 -17.28 11.08
CA GLY A 241 -13.42 -16.92 11.91
C GLY A 241 -14.49 -18.01 11.97
N VAL A 242 -14.10 -19.27 11.77
CA VAL A 242 -15.00 -20.43 11.78
C VAL A 242 -14.62 -21.40 12.89
N GLU A 243 -15.63 -22.11 13.41
CA GLU A 243 -15.42 -23.21 14.34
C GLU A 243 -15.30 -24.54 13.58
N TYR A 244 -14.58 -25.50 14.15
CA TYR A 244 -14.43 -26.84 13.55
C TYR A 244 -14.54 -27.92 14.62
N THR A 245 -15.04 -29.09 14.23
CA THR A 245 -15.19 -30.25 15.13
C THR A 245 -14.22 -31.39 14.81
N ASP A 246 -13.91 -31.59 13.54
CA ASP A 246 -12.98 -32.61 13.05
C ASP A 246 -11.99 -31.99 12.07
N ALA A 247 -10.70 -32.25 12.27
CA ALA A 247 -9.63 -31.61 11.50
C ALA A 247 -9.57 -32.11 10.05
N PHE A 248 -9.97 -33.36 9.77
CA PHE A 248 -9.99 -33.91 8.41
C PHE A 248 -11.18 -33.41 7.61
N GLN A 249 -12.37 -33.37 8.22
CA GLN A 249 -13.58 -32.86 7.59
C GLN A 249 -13.53 -31.34 7.36
N PHE A 250 -12.71 -30.62 8.11
CA PHE A 250 -12.49 -29.19 7.91
C PHE A 250 -11.79 -28.88 6.58
N LEU A 251 -10.93 -29.77 6.07
CA LEU A 251 -10.19 -29.51 4.84
C LEU A 251 -11.11 -29.63 3.61
N PRO A 252 -11.17 -28.62 2.73
CA PRO A 252 -11.93 -28.72 1.50
C PRO A 252 -11.47 -29.89 0.63
N SER A 253 -12.40 -30.66 0.06
CA SER A 253 -12.04 -31.76 -0.85
C SER A 253 -11.71 -31.30 -2.27
N LEU A 254 -12.09 -30.07 -2.63
CA LEU A 254 -11.92 -29.49 -3.96
C LEU A 254 -11.32 -28.08 -3.88
N ILE A 255 -10.28 -27.84 -4.67
CA ILE A 255 -9.68 -26.52 -4.87
C ILE A 255 -10.18 -25.95 -6.21
N PRO A 256 -10.49 -24.64 -6.29
CA PRO A 256 -10.86 -24.01 -7.55
C PRO A 256 -9.80 -24.22 -8.64
N GLN A 257 -10.24 -24.66 -9.81
CA GLN A 257 -9.39 -24.76 -10.99
C GLN A 257 -9.26 -23.38 -11.62
N VAL A 258 -8.03 -22.87 -11.70
CA VAL A 258 -7.72 -21.59 -12.32
C VAL A 258 -6.77 -21.79 -13.50
N GLN A 259 -6.88 -20.93 -14.51
CA GLN A 259 -5.92 -20.93 -15.61
C GLN A 259 -4.64 -20.22 -15.17
N PRO A 260 -3.46 -20.70 -15.58
CA PRO A 260 -2.21 -20.02 -15.30
C PRO A 260 -2.18 -18.67 -16.00
N VAL A 261 -1.73 -17.65 -15.28
CA VAL A 261 -1.52 -16.30 -15.81
C VAL A 261 -0.19 -16.27 -16.54
N ASP A 262 -0.20 -15.84 -17.81
CA ASP A 262 1.04 -15.62 -18.54
C ASP A 262 1.67 -14.30 -18.10
N VAL A 263 2.90 -14.34 -17.59
CA VAL A 263 3.68 -13.14 -17.21
C VAL A 263 3.82 -12.15 -18.38
N LEU A 264 3.81 -12.64 -19.63
CA LEU A 264 3.89 -11.81 -20.84
C LEU A 264 2.56 -11.17 -21.25
N SER A 265 1.45 -11.53 -20.58
CA SER A 265 0.16 -10.87 -20.81
C SER A 265 0.11 -9.45 -20.26
N PHE A 266 1.01 -9.10 -19.34
CA PHE A 266 1.17 -7.76 -18.80
C PHE A 266 2.11 -6.92 -19.65
N GLU A 267 1.85 -5.62 -19.74
CA GLU A 267 2.76 -4.69 -20.41
C GLU A 267 4.06 -4.54 -19.60
N LYS A 268 5.22 -4.55 -20.28
CA LYS A 268 6.52 -4.32 -19.61
C LYS A 268 6.51 -3.05 -18.76
N THR A 269 5.85 -1.98 -19.25
CA THR A 269 5.75 -0.68 -18.57
C THR A 269 4.93 -0.71 -17.29
N SER A 270 4.07 -1.72 -17.08
CA SER A 270 3.35 -1.88 -15.82
C SER A 270 4.14 -2.65 -14.77
N TYR A 271 5.32 -3.20 -15.08
CA TYR A 271 6.19 -3.84 -14.09
C TYR A 271 6.52 -2.84 -12.98
N SER A 272 6.19 -3.17 -11.73
CA SER A 272 6.08 -2.19 -10.64
C SER A 272 7.37 -1.39 -10.38
N GLU A 273 8.54 -2.02 -10.51
CA GLU A 273 9.80 -1.31 -10.35
C GLU A 273 10.10 -0.36 -11.53
N LEU A 274 9.79 -0.79 -12.76
CA LEU A 274 10.01 0.01 -13.96
C LEU A 274 9.03 1.19 -14.02
N GLU A 275 7.76 0.93 -13.73
CA GLU A 275 6.72 1.96 -13.64
C GLU A 275 7.11 3.06 -12.64
N LYS A 276 7.61 2.66 -11.47
CA LYS A 276 8.07 3.60 -10.44
C LYS A 276 9.29 4.41 -10.91
N ALA A 277 10.26 3.77 -11.58
CA ALA A 277 11.44 4.46 -12.10
C ALA A 277 11.05 5.49 -13.19
N LEU A 278 10.18 5.09 -14.12
CA LEU A 278 9.64 5.96 -15.17
C LEU A 278 8.84 7.13 -14.58
N TRP A 279 7.97 6.87 -13.59
CA TRP A 279 7.22 7.92 -12.92
C TRP A 279 8.13 8.91 -12.19
N THR A 280 9.17 8.42 -11.52
CA THR A 280 10.14 9.25 -10.78
C THR A 280 10.89 10.18 -11.75
N GLN A 281 11.38 9.63 -12.86
CA GLN A 281 12.02 10.42 -13.91
C GLN A 281 11.07 11.48 -14.48
N TYR A 282 9.83 11.11 -14.78
CA TYR A 282 8.81 12.03 -15.28
C TYR A 282 8.54 13.17 -14.30
N TYR A 283 8.30 12.84 -13.02
CA TYR A 283 8.02 13.81 -11.97
C TYR A 283 9.18 14.80 -11.81
N ASN A 284 10.40 14.28 -11.72
CA ASN A 284 11.59 15.12 -11.59
C ASN A 284 11.85 15.96 -12.84
N GLN A 285 11.56 15.44 -14.03
CA GLN A 285 11.66 16.21 -15.27
C GLN A 285 10.67 17.39 -15.29
N VAL A 286 9.40 17.17 -14.92
CA VAL A 286 8.42 18.26 -14.78
C VAL A 286 8.86 19.27 -13.72
N SER A 287 9.52 18.80 -12.64
CA SER A 287 10.10 19.67 -11.63
C SER A 287 11.23 20.54 -12.18
N ARG A 288 12.16 19.97 -12.93
CA ARG A 288 13.28 20.69 -13.55
C ARG A 288 12.80 21.69 -14.60
N ASP A 289 11.89 21.29 -15.47
CA ASP A 289 11.40 22.12 -16.58
C ASP A 289 10.58 23.33 -16.12
N GLY A 290 9.90 23.19 -14.97
CA GLY A 290 9.06 24.25 -14.43
C GLY A 290 9.68 25.01 -13.26
N ASP A 291 10.91 24.68 -12.86
CA ASP A 291 11.69 25.51 -11.95
C ASP A 291 12.24 26.71 -12.72
N SER A 292 11.89 27.91 -12.26
CA SER A 292 12.34 29.14 -12.92
C SER A 292 13.41 29.77 -12.06
N PRO A 293 14.61 30.00 -12.60
CA PRO A 293 15.66 30.69 -11.85
C PRO A 293 15.26 32.13 -11.54
N VAL A 294 14.24 32.68 -12.22
CA VAL A 294 13.80 34.06 -12.06
C VAL A 294 12.39 34.11 -11.49
N THR A 295 12.16 35.00 -10.54
CA THR A 295 10.83 35.35 -10.04
C THR A 295 10.59 36.85 -10.21
N LEU A 296 9.40 37.20 -10.68
CA LEU A 296 8.94 38.58 -10.82
C LEU A 296 7.54 38.69 -10.24
N THR A 297 7.38 39.46 -9.18
CA THR A 297 6.10 39.74 -8.51
C THR A 297 5.80 41.22 -8.62
N ALA A 298 4.57 41.58 -8.95
CA ALA A 298 4.10 42.97 -8.98
C ALA A 298 2.97 43.15 -7.98
N GLY A 299 2.91 44.31 -7.36
CA GLY A 299 1.84 44.68 -6.46
C GLY A 299 1.40 46.13 -6.63
N ALA A 300 0.13 46.39 -6.40
CA ALA A 300 -0.44 47.73 -6.34
C ALA A 300 -1.37 47.82 -5.13
N GLY A 301 -1.51 48.99 -4.54
CA GLY A 301 -2.38 49.19 -3.39
C GLY A 301 -2.82 50.63 -3.21
N PHE A 302 -3.80 50.82 -2.35
CA PHE A 302 -4.31 52.11 -1.94
C PHE A 302 -4.47 52.11 -0.43
N THR A 303 -3.92 53.11 0.24
CA THR A 303 -4.06 53.28 1.69
C THR A 303 -4.82 54.56 2.01
N PHE A 304 -5.96 54.45 2.68
CA PHE A 304 -6.74 55.58 3.19
C PHE A 304 -6.24 55.99 4.58
N ALA A 305 -6.13 57.30 4.79
CA ALA A 305 -5.72 57.89 6.07
C ALA A 305 -4.47 57.19 6.65
N ASP A 306 -3.41 57.14 5.84
CA ASP A 306 -2.13 56.57 6.24
C ASP A 306 -1.60 57.30 7.48
N ALA A 307 -1.27 56.56 8.52
CA ALA A 307 -0.82 57.11 9.80
C ALA A 307 0.52 57.84 9.69
N LEU A 308 1.38 57.48 8.72
CA LEU A 308 2.68 58.08 8.45
C LEU A 308 2.55 59.38 7.68
N THR A 309 1.81 59.37 6.56
CA THR A 309 1.70 60.54 5.68
C THR A 309 0.53 61.46 6.03
N LYS A 310 -0.49 60.95 6.74
CA LYS A 310 -1.78 61.59 7.06
C LYS A 310 -2.68 61.87 5.84
N TYR A 311 -2.37 61.32 4.68
CA TYR A 311 -3.16 61.45 3.45
C TYR A 311 -3.51 60.07 2.88
N ASN A 312 -4.28 60.06 1.79
CA ASN A 312 -4.47 58.85 1.00
C ASN A 312 -3.22 58.60 0.16
N THR A 313 -2.77 57.36 0.03
CA THR A 313 -1.60 57.00 -0.80
C THR A 313 -1.96 55.98 -1.86
N LEU A 314 -1.38 56.14 -3.06
CA LEU A 314 -1.34 55.11 -4.09
C LEU A 314 0.02 54.43 -4.04
N ASP A 315 0.03 53.10 -3.87
CA ASP A 315 1.22 52.29 -3.68
C ASP A 315 1.42 51.36 -4.90
N ALA A 316 2.66 51.25 -5.38
CA ALA A 316 3.05 50.31 -6.41
C ALA A 316 4.39 49.66 -6.03
N SER A 317 4.53 48.36 -6.31
CA SER A 317 5.75 47.61 -5.99
C SER A 317 6.06 46.57 -7.07
N ALA A 318 7.34 46.32 -7.27
CA ALA A 318 7.83 45.24 -8.10
C ALA A 318 9.01 44.58 -7.39
N ARG A 319 9.02 43.26 -7.36
CA ARG A 319 10.11 42.46 -6.83
C ARG A 319 10.60 41.52 -7.91
N PHE A 320 11.87 41.64 -8.25
CA PHE A 320 12.61 40.70 -9.08
C PHE A 320 13.57 39.91 -8.19
N ALA A 321 13.66 38.61 -8.37
CA ALA A 321 14.73 37.81 -7.79
C ALA A 321 15.25 36.81 -8.82
N TRP A 322 16.57 36.64 -8.83
CA TRP A 322 17.26 35.61 -9.61
C TRP A 322 17.97 34.67 -8.64
N GLU A 323 17.40 33.48 -8.52
CA GLU A 323 17.79 32.41 -7.59
C GLU A 323 18.05 32.96 -6.18
N ASP A 324 19.00 32.37 -5.47
CA ASP A 324 19.54 32.87 -4.21
C ASP A 324 20.69 33.87 -4.43
N ILE A 325 20.85 34.45 -5.63
CA ILE A 325 21.99 35.30 -5.99
C ILE A 325 21.66 36.78 -5.76
N VAL A 326 20.59 37.27 -6.35
CA VAL A 326 20.22 38.69 -6.29
C VAL A 326 18.71 38.87 -6.20
N SER A 327 18.28 39.81 -5.36
CA SER A 327 16.90 40.30 -5.38
C SER A 327 16.87 41.81 -5.37
N PHE A 328 15.97 42.36 -6.19
CA PHE A 328 15.70 43.77 -6.34
C PHE A 328 14.23 44.01 -6.02
N THR A 329 13.96 44.90 -5.06
CA THR A 329 12.60 45.33 -4.74
C THR A 329 12.50 46.83 -4.92
N GLY A 330 11.61 47.26 -5.80
CA GLY A 330 11.24 48.65 -6.00
C GLY A 330 9.83 48.91 -5.49
N GLY A 331 9.62 50.04 -4.86
CA GLY A 331 8.32 50.50 -4.36
C GLY A 331 8.17 52.01 -4.52
N LEU A 332 6.96 52.44 -4.82
CA LEU A 332 6.56 53.85 -4.96
C LEU A 332 5.28 54.06 -4.18
N SER A 333 5.25 55.07 -3.31
CA SER A 333 4.06 55.51 -2.59
C SER A 333 3.82 56.99 -2.86
N ILE A 334 2.68 57.32 -3.47
CA ILE A 334 2.33 58.66 -3.93
C ILE A 334 1.22 59.22 -3.03
N PRO A 335 1.47 60.30 -2.26
CA PRO A 335 0.43 60.95 -1.47
C PRO A 335 -0.54 61.73 -2.37
N LEU A 336 -1.83 61.46 -2.23
CA LEU A 336 -2.94 62.11 -2.96
C LEU A 336 -3.45 63.30 -2.14
N THR A 337 -2.75 64.43 -2.26
CA THR A 337 -3.10 65.68 -1.57
C THR A 337 -3.01 66.88 -2.50
N THR A 338 -3.76 67.95 -2.20
CA THR A 338 -3.68 69.24 -2.88
C THR A 338 -2.42 70.03 -2.55
N GLU A 339 -1.68 69.60 -1.53
CA GLU A 339 -0.37 70.15 -1.16
C GLU A 339 0.74 69.49 -1.97
N ASN A 340 1.74 70.27 -2.43
CA ASN A 340 2.82 69.74 -3.25
C ASN A 340 3.78 68.89 -2.38
N LYS A 341 3.48 67.60 -2.22
CA LYS A 341 4.28 66.65 -1.42
C LYS A 341 4.97 65.60 -2.29
N SER A 342 6.21 65.30 -1.94
CA SER A 342 7.06 64.38 -2.69
C SER A 342 6.63 62.91 -2.50
N PRO A 343 6.67 62.09 -3.56
CA PRO A 343 6.46 60.65 -3.44
C PRO A 343 7.58 59.97 -2.63
N LEU A 344 7.25 58.91 -1.92
CA LEU A 344 8.23 58.03 -1.28
C LEU A 344 8.65 56.95 -2.27
N VAL A 345 9.95 56.87 -2.55
CA VAL A 345 10.54 55.82 -3.38
C VAL A 345 11.37 54.91 -2.49
N SER A 346 11.06 53.62 -2.48
CA SER A 346 11.83 52.59 -1.78
C SER A 346 12.55 51.71 -2.79
N LEU A 347 13.87 51.59 -2.67
CA LEU A 347 14.68 50.69 -3.47
C LEU A 347 15.49 49.80 -2.53
N SER A 348 15.42 48.50 -2.73
CA SER A 348 16.20 47.50 -1.98
C SER A 348 16.92 46.59 -2.98
N LEU A 349 18.21 46.41 -2.75
CA LEU A 349 19.04 45.44 -3.45
C LEU A 349 19.64 44.51 -2.40
N THR A 350 19.45 43.21 -2.57
CA THR A 350 20.11 42.18 -1.78
C THR A 350 20.97 41.34 -2.71
N LEU A 351 22.25 41.17 -2.39
CA LEU A 351 23.20 40.35 -3.14
C LEU A 351 23.77 39.27 -2.20
N ASN A 352 23.75 38.03 -2.65
CA ASN A 352 24.37 36.89 -1.98
C ASN A 352 25.43 36.26 -2.89
N PRO A 353 26.72 36.58 -2.69
CA PRO A 353 27.80 36.13 -3.58
C PRO A 353 28.02 34.62 -3.54
N PHE A 354 27.67 33.94 -2.43
CA PHE A 354 27.75 32.48 -2.34
C PHE A 354 26.70 31.77 -3.19
N GLY A 355 25.63 32.46 -3.61
CA GLY A 355 24.59 31.92 -4.47
C GLY A 355 25.11 31.42 -5.82
N ILE A 356 26.15 32.05 -6.38
CA ILE A 356 26.72 31.66 -7.68
C ILE A 356 27.39 30.27 -7.60
N GLN A 357 28.22 30.06 -6.57
CA GLN A 357 28.87 28.76 -6.38
C GLN A 357 27.85 27.68 -6.03
N LYS A 358 26.85 28.02 -5.20
CA LYS A 358 25.75 27.13 -4.86
C LYS A 358 25.00 26.66 -6.12
N SER A 359 24.58 27.59 -6.98
CA SER A 359 23.89 27.30 -8.24
C SER A 359 24.72 26.43 -9.19
N ALA A 360 26.04 26.67 -9.29
CA ALA A 360 26.93 25.83 -10.10
C ALA A 360 26.98 24.37 -9.59
N ILE A 361 27.02 24.17 -8.28
CA ILE A 361 27.03 22.84 -7.66
C ILE A 361 25.66 22.16 -7.82
N GLU A 362 24.56 22.88 -7.60
CA GLU A 362 23.19 22.36 -7.76
C GLU A 362 22.92 21.89 -9.19
N ASN A 363 23.45 22.61 -10.19
CA ASN A 363 23.41 22.18 -11.58
C ASN A 363 24.17 20.86 -11.82
N GLN A 364 25.35 20.69 -11.24
CA GLN A 364 26.10 19.42 -11.33
C GLN A 364 25.36 18.26 -10.64
N ILE A 365 24.81 18.51 -9.44
CA ILE A 365 23.99 17.53 -8.72
C ILE A 365 22.78 17.11 -9.58
N THR A 366 22.13 18.06 -10.25
CA THR A 366 20.98 17.79 -11.11
C THR A 366 21.35 16.90 -12.31
N GLN A 367 22.50 17.14 -12.94
CA GLN A 367 22.99 16.29 -14.05
C GLN A 367 23.33 14.87 -13.59
N ILE A 368 23.97 14.73 -12.41
CA ILE A 368 24.26 13.42 -11.83
C ILE A 368 22.97 12.69 -11.46
N SER A 369 21.98 13.41 -10.91
CA SER A 369 20.67 12.84 -10.54
C SER A 369 19.92 12.32 -11.77
N LEU A 370 19.97 13.05 -12.90
CA LEU A 370 19.40 12.60 -14.17
C LEU A 370 20.06 11.29 -14.65
N GLN A 371 21.38 11.17 -14.54
CA GLN A 371 22.08 9.94 -14.90
C GLN A 371 21.70 8.77 -13.98
N GLN A 372 21.54 9.01 -12.68
CA GLN A 372 21.08 8.00 -11.73
C GLN A 372 19.65 7.53 -12.07
N GLU A 373 18.73 8.45 -12.39
CA GLU A 373 17.36 8.12 -12.83
C GLU A 373 17.37 7.19 -14.06
N LEU A 374 18.28 7.41 -15.01
CA LEU A 374 18.43 6.55 -16.20
C LEU A 374 18.99 5.17 -15.86
N TYR A 375 19.97 5.09 -14.95
CA TYR A 375 20.49 3.81 -14.48
C TYR A 375 19.46 3.00 -13.70
N ASP A 376 18.59 3.67 -12.93
CA ASP A 376 17.49 3.02 -12.21
C ASP A 376 16.47 2.41 -13.17
N ILE A 377 16.16 3.09 -14.27
CA ILE A 377 15.32 2.55 -15.35
C ILE A 377 15.98 1.30 -15.97
N GLU A 378 17.25 1.38 -16.38
CA GLU A 378 17.96 0.25 -16.98
C GLU A 378 18.06 -0.95 -16.01
N ALA A 379 18.29 -0.69 -14.72
CA ALA A 379 18.29 -1.73 -13.70
C ALA A 379 16.91 -2.39 -13.54
N ALA A 380 15.84 -1.60 -13.55
CA ALA A 380 14.48 -2.12 -13.48
C ALA A 380 14.11 -2.95 -14.73
N GLU A 381 14.59 -2.57 -15.93
CA GLU A 381 14.41 -3.36 -17.14
C GLU A 381 15.08 -4.74 -17.06
N ARG A 382 16.32 -4.80 -16.55
CA ARG A 382 17.03 -6.09 -16.36
C ARG A 382 16.36 -6.97 -15.31
N LYS A 383 15.81 -6.36 -14.25
CA LYS A 383 15.02 -7.10 -13.25
C LYS A 383 13.74 -7.65 -13.83
N TYR A 384 13.05 -6.90 -14.68
CA TYR A 384 11.89 -7.41 -15.43
C TYR A 384 12.26 -8.63 -16.27
N GLU A 385 13.34 -8.57 -17.05
CA GLU A 385 13.79 -9.72 -17.86
C GLU A 385 14.06 -10.96 -17.01
N THR A 386 14.70 -10.77 -15.85
CA THR A 386 14.94 -11.86 -14.89
C THR A 386 13.64 -12.40 -14.31
N ALA A 387 12.70 -11.53 -13.94
CA ALA A 387 11.40 -11.90 -13.39
C ALA A 387 10.57 -12.71 -14.38
N VAL A 388 10.58 -12.34 -15.67
CA VAL A 388 9.91 -13.09 -16.75
C VAL A 388 10.47 -14.50 -16.87
N VAL A 389 11.80 -14.65 -16.93
CA VAL A 389 12.45 -15.97 -17.05
C VAL A 389 12.14 -16.85 -15.84
N ASN A 390 12.19 -16.28 -14.63
CA ASN A 390 11.83 -16.99 -13.40
C ASN A 390 10.37 -17.44 -13.42
N ALA A 391 9.44 -16.53 -13.74
CA ALA A 391 8.01 -16.85 -13.77
C ALA A 391 7.67 -17.90 -14.84
N GLN A 392 8.32 -17.89 -16.00
CA GLN A 392 8.12 -18.92 -17.03
C GLN A 392 8.66 -20.29 -16.61
N THR A 393 9.83 -20.30 -15.96
CA THR A 393 10.45 -21.54 -15.47
C THR A 393 9.63 -22.14 -14.33
N GLU A 394 9.21 -21.32 -13.38
CA GLU A 394 8.33 -21.73 -12.27
C GLU A 394 7.00 -22.28 -12.77
N LEU A 395 6.35 -21.61 -13.73
CA LEU A 395 5.13 -22.12 -14.34
C LEU A 395 5.35 -23.49 -15.00
N SER A 396 6.45 -23.65 -15.74
CA SER A 396 6.80 -24.93 -16.36
C SER A 396 6.97 -26.04 -15.33
N ASP A 397 7.65 -25.74 -14.21
CA ASP A 397 7.87 -26.71 -13.12
C ASP A 397 6.56 -27.09 -12.41
N ILE A 398 5.66 -26.12 -12.17
CA ILE A 398 4.35 -26.38 -11.58
C ILE A 398 3.49 -27.24 -12.51
N LEU A 399 3.41 -26.91 -13.81
CA LEU A 399 2.65 -27.67 -14.79
C LEU A 399 3.17 -29.12 -14.92
N TRP A 400 4.49 -29.29 -14.93
CA TRP A 400 5.10 -30.61 -14.89
C TRP A 400 4.74 -31.38 -13.61
N SER A 401 4.81 -30.73 -12.44
CA SER A 401 4.44 -31.35 -11.16
C SER A 401 2.96 -31.76 -11.11
N MET A 402 2.06 -30.92 -11.63
CA MET A 402 0.64 -31.22 -11.76
C MET A 402 0.41 -32.47 -12.60
N GLN A 403 1.05 -32.56 -13.77
CA GLN A 403 0.92 -33.72 -14.65
C GLN A 403 1.42 -35.00 -13.97
N VAL A 404 2.61 -34.96 -13.37
CA VAL A 404 3.20 -36.12 -12.68
C VAL A 404 2.34 -36.58 -11.49
N ASN A 405 1.81 -35.63 -10.72
CA ASN A 405 0.95 -35.94 -9.58
C ASN A 405 -0.39 -36.56 -10.03
N GLU A 406 -1.00 -36.04 -11.09
CA GLU A 406 -2.25 -36.57 -11.63
C GLU A 406 -2.07 -37.98 -12.21
N GLU A 407 -1.03 -38.20 -13.02
CA GLU A 407 -0.70 -39.52 -13.55
C GLU A 407 -0.46 -40.54 -12.43
N SER A 408 0.29 -40.13 -11.39
CA SER A 408 0.54 -40.96 -10.21
C SER A 408 -0.74 -41.25 -9.42
N TYR A 409 -1.62 -40.26 -9.26
CA TYR A 409 -2.89 -40.43 -8.57
C TYR A 409 -3.79 -41.44 -9.27
N GLN A 410 -3.93 -41.36 -10.61
CA GLN A 410 -4.73 -42.33 -11.38
C GLN A 410 -4.18 -43.76 -11.26
N LEU A 411 -2.85 -43.92 -11.25
CA LEU A 411 -2.21 -45.22 -11.05
C LEU A 411 -2.50 -45.78 -9.64
N TYR A 412 -2.29 -44.98 -8.59
CA TYR A 412 -2.56 -45.43 -7.22
C TYR A 412 -4.04 -45.66 -6.94
N LYS A 413 -4.93 -44.91 -7.59
CA LYS A 413 -6.38 -45.12 -7.52
C LYS A 413 -6.77 -46.49 -8.08
N THR A 414 -6.25 -46.83 -9.25
CA THR A 414 -6.47 -48.14 -9.87
C THR A 414 -5.88 -49.25 -9.00
N LEU A 415 -4.64 -49.08 -8.52
CA LEU A 415 -3.99 -50.03 -7.62
C LEU A 415 -4.79 -50.26 -6.33
N ALA A 416 -5.33 -49.20 -5.72
CA ALA A 416 -6.15 -49.31 -4.51
C ALA A 416 -7.43 -50.12 -4.75
N GLN A 417 -8.11 -49.90 -5.88
CA GLN A 417 -9.32 -50.64 -6.27
C GLN A 417 -9.03 -52.12 -6.53
N ASP A 418 -7.94 -52.42 -7.24
CA ASP A 418 -7.51 -53.80 -7.50
C ASP A 418 -7.12 -54.51 -6.19
N THR A 419 -6.34 -53.83 -5.34
CA THR A 419 -5.89 -54.37 -4.05
C THR A 419 -7.07 -54.63 -3.11
N GLU A 420 -8.11 -53.78 -3.11
CA GLU A 420 -9.33 -54.02 -2.34
C GLU A 420 -10.07 -55.28 -2.81
N THR A 421 -10.10 -55.51 -4.13
CA THR A 421 -10.69 -56.71 -4.72
C THR A 421 -9.90 -57.96 -4.33
N TRP A 422 -8.56 -57.91 -4.43
CA TRP A 422 -7.68 -59.00 -4.02
C TRP A 422 -7.74 -59.28 -2.52
N PHE A 423 -7.94 -58.25 -1.69
CA PHE A 423 -8.09 -58.40 -0.24
C PHE A 423 -9.37 -59.16 0.10
N LYS A 424 -10.50 -58.81 -0.55
CA LYS A 424 -11.77 -59.55 -0.42
C LYS A 424 -11.66 -61.01 -0.85
N GLN A 425 -10.73 -61.32 -1.76
CA GLN A 425 -10.44 -62.68 -2.23
C GLN A 425 -9.39 -63.40 -1.36
N GLY A 426 -8.80 -62.75 -0.36
CA GLY A 426 -7.76 -63.30 0.51
C GLY A 426 -6.39 -63.46 -0.17
N ILE A 427 -6.14 -62.76 -1.28
CA ILE A 427 -4.90 -62.83 -2.05
C ILE A 427 -3.81 -61.93 -1.45
N VAL A 428 -4.20 -60.76 -0.95
CA VAL A 428 -3.31 -59.77 -0.33
C VAL A 428 -3.64 -59.59 1.14
N SER A 429 -2.65 -59.13 1.89
CA SER A 429 -2.78 -58.80 3.31
C SER A 429 -3.47 -57.45 3.54
N GLU A 430 -3.97 -57.24 4.75
CA GLU A 430 -4.53 -55.95 5.16
C GLU A 430 -3.48 -54.81 5.09
N SER A 431 -2.21 -55.13 5.35
CA SER A 431 -1.09 -54.19 5.22
C SER A 431 -0.95 -53.64 3.80
N GLU A 432 -1.09 -54.51 2.79
CA GLU A 432 -0.97 -54.14 1.39
C GLU A 432 -2.14 -53.26 0.96
N LEU A 433 -3.36 -53.57 1.41
CA LEU A 433 -4.53 -52.72 1.19
C LEU A 433 -4.36 -51.33 1.82
N GLN A 434 -3.97 -51.25 3.09
CA GLN A 434 -3.78 -49.96 3.77
C GLN A 434 -2.66 -49.13 3.15
N SER A 435 -1.59 -49.78 2.67
CA SER A 435 -0.51 -49.13 1.93
C SER A 435 -0.99 -48.52 0.62
N ALA A 436 -1.80 -49.27 -0.15
CA ALA A 436 -2.38 -48.79 -1.41
C ALA A 436 -3.35 -47.62 -1.19
N LEU A 437 -4.25 -47.70 -0.20
CA LEU A 437 -5.19 -46.63 0.17
C LEU A 437 -4.45 -45.37 0.64
N THR A 438 -3.43 -45.51 1.49
CA THR A 438 -2.61 -44.39 1.95
C THR A 438 -1.88 -43.70 0.80
N ASN A 439 -1.28 -44.48 -0.11
CA ASN A 439 -0.58 -43.90 -1.25
C ASN A 439 -1.56 -43.15 -2.17
N CYS A 440 -2.74 -43.72 -2.43
CA CYS A 440 -3.81 -43.06 -3.18
C CYS A 440 -4.20 -41.72 -2.53
N GLU A 441 -4.44 -41.71 -1.22
CA GLU A 441 -4.82 -40.49 -0.49
C GLU A 441 -3.70 -39.44 -0.49
N ASN A 442 -2.45 -39.84 -0.27
CA ASN A 442 -1.30 -38.94 -0.34
C ASN A 442 -1.18 -38.26 -1.71
N TYR A 443 -1.39 -38.99 -2.80
CA TYR A 443 -1.37 -38.39 -4.14
C TYR A 443 -2.61 -37.55 -4.44
N ARG A 444 -3.79 -37.90 -3.89
CA ARG A 444 -4.97 -37.02 -3.93
C ARG A 444 -4.66 -35.66 -3.30
N LEU A 445 -4.05 -35.65 -2.12
CA LEU A 445 -3.63 -34.43 -1.42
C LEU A 445 -2.58 -33.64 -2.22
N LYS A 446 -1.62 -34.33 -2.86
CA LYS A 446 -0.64 -33.67 -3.75
C LYS A 446 -1.31 -33.00 -4.96
N CYS A 447 -2.31 -33.62 -5.57
CA CYS A 447 -3.07 -32.98 -6.66
C CYS A 447 -3.73 -31.68 -6.19
N LEU A 448 -4.32 -31.66 -4.98
CA LEU A 448 -4.90 -30.44 -4.39
C LEU A 448 -3.82 -29.37 -4.12
N MET A 449 -2.67 -29.78 -3.57
CA MET A 449 -1.54 -28.87 -3.33
C MET A 449 -0.99 -28.26 -4.63
N SER A 450 -0.91 -29.02 -5.72
CA SER A 450 -0.46 -28.49 -7.01
C SER A 450 -1.48 -27.54 -7.65
N GLN A 451 -2.78 -27.70 -7.39
CA GLN A 451 -3.78 -26.71 -7.79
C GLN A 451 -3.60 -25.39 -7.03
N ILE A 452 -3.29 -25.48 -5.74
CA ILE A 452 -2.95 -24.31 -4.92
C ILE A 452 -1.68 -23.62 -5.45
N ASP A 453 -0.70 -24.38 -5.95
CA ASP A 453 0.54 -23.82 -6.50
C ASP A 453 0.29 -22.91 -7.70
N ILE A 454 -0.66 -23.25 -8.58
CA ILE A 454 -1.06 -22.35 -9.67
C ILE A 454 -1.71 -21.08 -9.13
N ILE A 455 -2.56 -21.16 -8.09
CA ILE A 455 -3.19 -19.97 -7.51
C ILE A 455 -2.14 -19.05 -6.88
N ILE A 456 -1.18 -19.62 -6.14
CA ILE A 456 -0.06 -18.88 -5.56
C ILE A 456 0.78 -18.23 -6.67
N TYR A 457 1.12 -18.99 -7.72
CA TYR A 457 1.86 -18.48 -8.88
C TYR A 457 1.15 -17.31 -9.57
N ASN A 458 -0.17 -17.42 -9.78
CA ASN A 458 -0.97 -16.35 -10.38
C ASN A 458 -0.92 -15.08 -9.53
N ASN A 459 -1.09 -15.21 -8.22
CA ASN A 459 -1.03 -14.07 -7.30
C ASN A 459 0.36 -13.44 -7.27
N GLU A 460 1.42 -14.26 -7.23
CA GLU A 460 2.81 -13.77 -7.28
C GLU A 460 3.13 -13.06 -8.59
N THR A 461 2.68 -13.61 -9.71
CA THR A 461 2.85 -13.00 -11.04
C THR A 461 2.12 -11.66 -11.10
N GLN A 462 0.88 -11.58 -10.63
CA GLN A 462 0.12 -10.33 -10.59
C GLN A 462 0.77 -9.28 -9.68
N LEU A 463 1.36 -9.67 -8.55
CA LEU A 463 2.05 -8.76 -7.62
C LEU A 463 3.31 -8.10 -8.21
N LEU A 464 3.85 -8.63 -9.32
CA LEU A 464 4.98 -8.00 -10.03
C LEU A 464 4.58 -6.75 -10.82
N PHE A 465 3.28 -6.55 -11.07
CA PHE A 465 2.77 -5.51 -11.97
C PHE A 465 1.79 -4.58 -11.27
N CYS A 466 1.79 -3.32 -11.71
CA CYS A 466 0.79 -2.33 -11.34
C CYS A 466 -0.51 -2.60 -12.10
N ARG A 467 -1.61 -2.76 -11.36
CA ARG A 467 -2.94 -3.12 -11.90
C ARG A 467 -3.92 -1.97 -11.71
N ASP A 468 -3.69 -0.89 -12.46
CA ASP A 468 -4.51 0.32 -12.35
C ASP A 468 -5.87 0.12 -13.05
N GLY A 469 -6.95 0.00 -12.28
CA GLY A 469 -8.32 -0.04 -12.80
C GLY A 469 -9.00 -1.41 -12.81
N GLU A 470 -8.35 -2.44 -12.26
CA GLU A 470 -9.00 -3.63 -11.69
C GLU A 470 -9.50 -3.33 -10.28
#